data_AF-A0A1V5S971-F1
#
_entry.id   AF-A0A1V5S971-F1
#
_cell.length_a   1.000
_cell.length_b   1.000
_cell.length_c   1.000
_cell.angle_alpha   90.00
_cell.angle_beta   90.00
_cell.angle_gamma   90.00
#
_symmetry.space_group_name_H-M   'P 1'
#
loop_
_entity.id
_entity.type
_entity.pdbx_description
1 polymer ?
#
loop_
_entity_poly.entity_id
_entity_poly.type
_entity_poly.pdbx_seq_one_letter_code
_entity_poly.pdbx_strand_id
1 'polypeptide(L)' 'MEKGHLKPVVDSVYPLRQVKQAMQRVSRRENFGEIILKP' A
#
# COMPACT_ATOMS: atom_id res chain seq x y z
N MET A 1 17.06 6.77 -8.50
CA MET A 1 17.02 5.89 -7.31
C MET A 1 18.42 5.36 -7.09
N GLU A 2 19.13 5.90 -6.10
CA GLU A 2 20.54 5.64 -5.82
C GLU A 2 20.74 4.58 -4.71
N LYS A 3 21.95 4.01 -4.71
CA LYS A 3 22.37 2.78 -4.03
C LYS A 3 22.39 2.94 -2.50
N GLY A 4 21.68 2.05 -1.78
CA GLY A 4 21.82 1.90 -0.31
C GLY A 4 20.63 2.36 0.55
N HIS A 5 19.61 2.97 -0.06
CA HIS A 5 18.45 3.49 0.68
C HIS A 5 17.34 2.44 0.81
N LEU A 6 16.72 2.37 1.98
CA LEU A 6 15.57 1.50 2.27
C LEU A 6 14.56 1.59 1.12
N LYS A 7 14.21 0.43 0.55
CA LYS A 7 13.23 0.35 -0.52
C LYS A 7 11.84 0.21 0.12
N PRO A 8 10.86 1.05 -0.27
CA PRO A 8 9.49 0.84 0.17
C PRO A 8 9.03 -0.52 -0.34
N VAL A 9 8.48 -1.32 0.56
CA VAL A 9 7.86 -2.60 0.23
C VAL A 9 6.39 -2.32 -0.04
N VAL A 10 5.95 -2.60 -1.26
CA VAL A 10 4.54 -2.51 -1.62
C VAL A 10 3.84 -3.73 -1.04
N ASP A 11 2.90 -3.52 -0.11
CA ASP A 11 2.02 -4.54 0.44
C ASP A 11 1.02 -4.99 -0.62
N SER A 12 0.29 -4.02 -1.16
CA SER A 12 -0.85 -4.27 -2.02
C SER A 12 -1.19 -3.05 -2.87
N VAL A 13 -1.81 -3.31 -4.02
CA VAL A 13 -2.24 -2.28 -4.97
C VAL A 13 -3.75 -2.41 -5.18
N TYR A 14 -4.48 -1.32 -4.98
CA TYR A 14 -5.93 -1.28 -5.20
C TYR A 14 -6.28 -0.27 -6.30
N PRO A 15 -7.27 -0.56 -7.16
CA PRO A 15 -7.87 0.46 -8.00
C PRO A 15 -8.64 1.49 -7.14
N LEU A 16 -8.77 2.73 -7.59
CA LEU A 16 -9.43 3.82 -6.83
C LEU A 16 -10.86 3.46 -6.39
N ARG A 17 -11.59 2.69 -7.20
CA ARG A 17 -12.94 2.19 -6.86
C ARG A 17 -12.97 1.29 -5.61
N GLN A 18 -11.82 0.81 -5.13
CA GLN A 18 -11.68 -0.07 -3.97
C GLN A 18 -11.05 0.60 -2.75
N VAL A 19 -10.98 1.94 -2.70
CA VAL A 19 -10.42 2.69 -1.55
C VAL A 19 -11.00 2.25 -0.21
N LYS A 20 -12.30 1.95 -0.14
CA LYS A 20 -12.93 1.47 1.11
C LYS A 20 -12.27 0.18 1.63
N GLN A 21 -11.93 -0.74 0.74
CA GLN A 21 -11.31 -2.03 1.08
C GLN A 21 -9.85 -1.81 1.53
N ALA A 22 -9.11 -0.96 0.81
CA ALA A 22 -7.76 -0.54 1.21
C ALA A 22 -7.76 0.06 2.63
N MET A 23 -8.69 0.98 2.91
CA MET A 23 -8.81 1.62 4.22
C MET A 23 -9.20 0.63 5.34
N GLN A 24 -10.06 -0.34 5.05
CA GLN A 24 -10.41 -1.38 6.01
C GLN A 24 -9.20 -2.21 6.42
N ARG A 25 -8.33 -2.57 5.48
CA ARG A 25 -7.08 -3.32 5.75
C ARG A 25 -6.12 -2.53 6.64
N VAL A 26 -5.94 -1.24 6.35
CA VAL A 26 -5.13 -0.31 7.18
C VAL A 26 -5.71 -0.22 8.59
N SER A 27 -7.02 -0.04 8.72
CA SER A 27 -7.69 0.06 10.03
C SER A 27 -7.50 -1.19 10.89
N ARG A 28 -7.37 -2.36 10.26
CA ARG A 28 -7.13 -3.63 10.94
C ARG A 28 -5.65 -3.92 11.20
N ARG A 29 -4.75 -3.03 10.76
CA ARG A 29 -3.27 -3.19 10.83
C ARG A 29 -2.78 -4.46 10.13
N GLU A 30 -3.46 -4.84 9.05
CA GLU A 30 -3.15 -6.06 8.29
C GLU A 30 -2.12 -5.83 7.17
N ASN A 31 -1.76 -4.57 6.88
CA ASN A 31 -0.80 -4.24 5.82
C ASN A 31 0.66 -4.40 6.29
N PHE A 32 1.50 -4.98 5.43
CA PHE A 32 2.95 -5.04 5.63
C PHE A 32 3.64 -4.20 4.56
N GLY A 33 3.95 -2.95 4.91
CA GLY A 33 4.45 -1.96 3.96
C GLY A 33 3.34 -1.06 3.42
N GLU A 34 3.56 -0.52 2.22
CA GLU A 34 2.74 0.54 1.63
C GLU A 34 1.59 -0.03 0.81
N ILE A 35 0.39 0.55 0.98
CA ILE A 35 -0.74 0.32 0.08
C ILE A 35 -0.76 1.41 -0.99
N ILE A 36 -0.79 1.01 -2.27
CA ILE A 36 -0.81 1.93 -3.40
C ILE A 36 -2.19 1.96 -4.04
N LEU A 37 -2.72 3.16 -4.28
CA LEU A 37 -3.95 3.37 -5.03
C LEU A 37 -3.63 3.74 -6.48
N LYS A 38 -4.26 3.06 -7.43
CA LYS A 38 -4.11 3.34 -8.87
C LYS A 38 -5.43 3.76 -9.50
N PRO A 39 -5.43 4.71 -10.45
CA PRO A 39 -6.60 5.07 -11.24
C PRO A 39 -7.31 3.86 -11.87
#